data_AF-A0A560RH86-F1
#
_entry.id   AF-A0A560RH86-F1
#
_cell.length_a   1.000
_cell.length_b   1.000
_cell.length_c   1.000
_cell.angle_alpha   90.00
_cell.angle_beta   90.00
_cell.angle_gamma   90.00
#
_symmetry.space_group_name_H-M   'P 1'
#
loop_
_entity.id
_entity.type
_entity.pdbx_description
1 polymer ?
#
loop_
_entity_poly.entity_id
_entity_poly.type
_entity_poly.pdbx_seq_one_letter_code
_entity_poly.pdbx_strand_id
1 'polypeptide(L)'
;MDKFQQSQKNKLFKTPAHDPYSASRIEGAAVCPKCEAVYGAGTWSWKRPENTVVHGAQTLTCPACRRIEDDRPAGTLTLSGSFLHKHRGEIIQLIEHTEKKEKAEHALERIIKLDDATDDLVVTTTGIHLANRLGHALEAAFKGSSIPLQRQ
;
A
#
# COMPACT_ATOMS: atom_id res chain seq x y z
N MET A 1 -11.13 18.01 -41.53
CA MET A 1 -11.47 16.69 -40.96
C MET A 1 -10.36 16.30 -39.99
N ASP A 2 -10.80 16.00 -38.78
CA ASP A 2 -10.15 16.21 -37.50
C ASP A 2 -8.98 15.29 -37.13
N LYS A 3 -7.88 15.90 -36.69
CA LYS A 3 -6.78 15.25 -35.96
C LYS A 3 -6.98 15.49 -34.46
N PHE A 4 -7.67 14.59 -33.76
CA PHE A 4 -7.74 14.56 -32.30
C PHE A 4 -7.15 13.24 -31.76
N GLN A 5 -5.87 13.27 -31.41
CA GLN A 5 -5.25 12.34 -30.45
C GLN A 5 -4.17 13.15 -29.70
N GLN A 6 -4.62 14.10 -28.89
CA GLN A 6 -3.74 14.84 -28.00
C GLN A 6 -3.48 13.95 -26.78
N SER A 7 -2.26 13.41 -26.73
CA SER A 7 -1.68 12.71 -25.58
C SER A 7 -1.75 13.59 -24.32
N GLN A 8 -2.83 13.45 -23.55
CA GLN A 8 -2.97 14.01 -22.21
C GLN A 8 -2.49 12.99 -21.16
N LYS A 9 -1.27 12.47 -21.31
CA LYS A 9 -0.65 11.58 -20.31
C LYS A 9 0.38 12.27 -19.41
N ASN A 10 0.28 13.58 -19.18
CA ASN A 10 1.30 14.28 -18.38
C ASN A 10 0.83 15.41 -17.46
N LYS A 11 -0.42 15.40 -17.01
CA LYS A 11 -0.86 16.32 -15.95
C LYS A 11 -1.81 15.55 -15.05
N LEU A 12 -1.36 15.09 -13.88
CA LEU A 12 -2.20 14.92 -12.68
C LEU A 12 -1.49 14.27 -11.47
N PHE A 13 -0.20 14.49 -11.20
CA PHE A 13 0.33 14.15 -9.86
C PHE A 13 1.37 15.17 -9.43
N LYS A 14 0.92 16.30 -8.86
CA LYS A 14 1.75 16.96 -7.86
C LYS A 14 1.65 16.11 -6.61
N THR A 15 2.62 15.22 -6.40
CA THR A 15 2.84 14.60 -5.09
C THR A 15 2.88 15.73 -4.06
N PRO A 16 2.11 15.66 -2.95
CA PRO A 16 2.27 16.61 -1.87
C PRO A 16 3.75 16.69 -1.50
N ALA A 17 4.24 17.92 -1.33
CA ALA A 17 5.60 18.18 -0.94
C ALA A 17 5.91 17.43 0.36
N HIS A 18 6.79 16.42 0.28
CA HIS A 18 7.32 15.63 1.39
C HIS A 18 6.26 14.92 2.25
N ASP A 19 5.96 13.66 1.93
CA ASP A 19 5.26 12.78 2.87
C ASP A 19 6.12 12.66 4.15
N PRO A 20 5.62 13.04 5.35
CA PRO A 20 6.39 13.03 6.60
C PRO A 20 6.82 11.63 7.04
N TYR A 21 6.23 10.59 6.43
CA TYR A 21 6.58 9.19 6.64
C TYR A 21 7.47 8.64 5.52
N SER A 22 7.87 9.46 4.53
CA SER A 22 8.87 9.02 3.54
C SER A 22 10.15 8.59 4.25
N ALA A 23 10.76 7.50 3.78
CA ALA A 23 12.00 7.01 4.35
C ALA A 23 13.10 8.06 4.14
N SER A 24 13.50 8.76 5.20
CA SER A 24 14.74 9.52 5.19
C SER A 24 15.88 8.56 4.88
N ARG A 25 16.80 8.95 3.99
CA ARG A 25 17.99 8.14 3.76
C ARG A 25 18.79 8.09 5.05
N ILE A 26 19.00 6.89 5.57
CA ILE A 26 19.82 6.66 6.76
C ILE A 26 21.20 6.21 6.27
N GLU A 27 22.25 6.71 6.90
CA GLU A 27 23.59 6.21 6.63
C GLU A 27 23.76 4.82 7.27
N GLY A 28 24.24 3.87 6.47
CA GLY A 28 24.39 2.49 6.91
C GLY A 28 23.08 1.70 6.84
N ALA A 29 22.86 0.85 7.84
CA ALA A 29 21.73 -0.07 7.86
C ALA A 29 20.99 0.00 9.20
N ALA A 30 19.69 -0.30 9.16
CA ALA A 30 18.81 -0.19 10.31
C ALA A 30 17.84 -1.38 10.38
N VAL A 31 17.33 -1.66 11.57
CA VAL A 31 16.32 -2.71 11.81
C VAL A 31 15.14 -2.09 12.53
N CYS A 32 13.92 -2.41 12.06
CA CYS A 32 12.70 -1.98 12.71
C CYS A 32 12.40 -2.86 13.94
N PRO A 33 12.34 -2.29 15.16
CA PRO A 33 12.09 -3.08 16.36
C PRO A 33 10.67 -3.67 16.43
N LYS A 34 9.74 -3.17 15.61
CA LYS A 34 8.33 -3.61 15.62
C LYS A 34 8.01 -4.75 14.66
N CYS A 35 8.72 -4.82 13.54
CA CYS A 35 8.41 -5.80 12.48
C CYS A 35 9.65 -6.47 11.89
N GLU A 36 10.84 -6.14 12.41
CA GLU A 36 12.13 -6.72 12.00
C GLU A 36 12.54 -6.47 10.54
N ALA A 37 11.77 -5.66 9.79
CA ALA A 37 12.19 -5.20 8.47
C ALA A 37 13.55 -4.50 8.58
N VAL A 38 14.40 -4.74 7.59
CA VAL A 38 15.78 -4.26 7.55
C VAL A 38 15.93 -3.23 6.44
N TYR A 39 16.54 -2.11 6.80
CA TYR A 39 16.97 -1.07 5.87
C TYR A 39 18.40 -1.34 5.42
N GLY A 40 18.62 -1.40 4.10
CA GLY A 40 19.93 -1.53 3.50
C GLY A 40 19.89 -1.11 2.03
N ALA A 41 20.99 -0.57 1.52
CA ALA A 41 21.11 -0.10 0.13
C ALA A 41 19.96 0.84 -0.31
N GLY A 42 19.45 1.67 0.61
CA GLY A 42 18.39 2.64 0.32
C GLY A 42 16.95 2.12 0.44
N THR A 43 16.73 0.84 0.72
CA THR A 43 15.38 0.24 0.76
C THR A 43 15.12 -0.60 2.01
N TRP A 44 13.84 -0.77 2.36
CA TRP A 44 13.38 -1.64 3.44
C TRP A 44 12.92 -2.99 2.88
N SER A 45 13.40 -4.09 3.45
CA SER A 45 13.04 -5.45 3.04
C SER A 45 13.00 -6.42 4.22
N TRP A 46 12.36 -7.59 4.04
CA TRP A 46 12.39 -8.66 5.05
C TRP A 46 13.69 -9.46 5.04
N LYS A 47 14.36 -9.50 3.89
CA LYS A 47 15.58 -10.28 3.71
C LYS A 47 16.71 -9.55 4.41
N ARG A 48 17.30 -10.20 5.40
CA ARG A 48 18.68 -9.91 5.81
C ARG A 48 19.59 -10.53 4.76
N PRO A 49 20.36 -9.76 3.97
CA PRO A 49 21.37 -10.39 3.12
C PRO A 49 22.32 -11.16 4.04
N GLU A 50 22.58 -12.44 3.74
CA GLU A 50 23.40 -13.33 4.60
C GLU A 50 24.82 -12.78 4.87
N ASN A 51 25.33 -11.94 3.97
CA ASN A 51 26.63 -11.27 4.12
C ASN A 51 26.56 -9.89 4.76
N THR A 52 25.39 -9.44 5.20
CA THR A 52 25.26 -8.24 6.01
C THR A 52 25.16 -8.65 7.46
N VAL A 53 26.30 -9.01 8.06
CA VAL A 53 26.44 -8.76 9.48
C VAL A 53 26.35 -7.24 9.60
N VAL A 54 25.17 -6.75 9.99
CA VAL A 54 24.98 -5.32 10.19
C VAL A 54 25.67 -4.94 11.50
N HIS A 55 27.00 -4.96 11.51
CA HIS A 55 27.78 -4.41 12.60
C HIS A 55 27.40 -2.93 12.74
N GLY A 56 26.81 -2.56 13.87
CA GLY A 56 26.32 -1.19 14.09
C GLY A 56 24.95 -0.87 13.49
N ALA A 57 24.10 -1.88 13.25
CA ALA A 57 22.71 -1.63 12.82
C ALA A 57 21.99 -0.71 13.80
N GLN A 58 21.47 0.40 13.29
CA GLN A 58 20.65 1.27 14.11
C GLN A 58 19.27 0.66 14.32
N THR A 59 18.68 0.89 15.49
CA THR A 59 17.27 0.55 15.72
C THR A 59 16.41 1.73 15.28
N LEU A 60 15.59 1.54 14.26
CA LEU A 60 14.75 2.60 13.71
C LEU A 60 13.40 2.06 13.25
N THR A 61 12.31 2.66 13.73
CA THR A 61 10.96 2.29 13.29
C THR A 61 10.75 2.64 11.82
N CYS A 62 10.39 1.63 11.01
CA CYS A 62 10.17 1.83 9.59
C CYS A 62 8.93 2.71 9.30
N PRO A 63 8.87 3.37 8.13
CA PRO A 63 7.73 4.17 7.69
C PRO A 63 6.36 3.51 7.86
N ALA A 64 6.24 2.24 7.49
CA ALA A 64 4.98 1.51 7.57
C ALA A 64 4.51 1.32 9.00
N CYS A 65 5.40 0.93 9.91
CA CYS A 65 5.08 0.79 11.34
C CYS A 65 4.70 2.14 11.96
N ARG A 66 5.34 3.25 11.55
CA ARG A 66 4.95 4.59 12.01
C ARG A 66 3.55 4.98 11.54
N ARG A 67 3.22 4.76 10.25
CA ARG A 67 1.87 5.04 9.72
C ARG A 67 0.78 4.21 10.40
N ILE A 68 1.05 2.93 10.67
CA ILE A 68 0.12 2.04 11.37
C ILE A 68 -0.14 2.53 12.79
N GLU A 69 0.90 2.96 13.51
CA GLU A 69 0.76 3.48 14.88
C GLU A 69 0.00 4.80 14.94
N ASP A 70 0.23 5.68 13.96
CA ASP A 70 -0.41 6.99 13.92
C ASP A 70 -1.82 6.97 13.27
N ASP A 71 -2.25 5.83 12.73
CA ASP A 71 -3.44 5.67 11.87
C ASP A 71 -3.50 6.73 10.74
N ARG A 72 -2.35 6.97 10.10
CA ARG A 72 -2.19 7.95 9.00
C ARG A 72 -1.96 7.22 7.67
N PRO A 73 -3.02 6.89 6.92
CA PRO A 73 -2.88 6.20 5.65
C PRO A 73 -2.19 7.04 4.58
N ALA A 74 -1.43 6.36 3.74
CA ALA A 74 -0.95 6.91 2.48
C ALA A 74 -1.94 6.68 1.33
N GLY A 75 -2.74 5.61 1.40
CA GLY A 75 -3.79 5.30 0.44
C GLY A 75 -5.06 4.82 1.13
N THR A 76 -6.20 5.15 0.55
CA THR A 76 -7.51 4.67 1.00
C THR A 76 -8.30 4.15 -0.19
N LEU A 77 -8.93 3.00 -0.01
CA LEU A 77 -9.81 2.34 -0.96
C LEU A 77 -11.17 2.17 -0.29
N THR A 78 -12.20 2.81 -0.83
CA THR A 78 -13.58 2.62 -0.38
C THR A 78 -14.37 1.86 -1.43
N LEU A 79 -15.02 0.77 -1.00
CA LEU A 79 -15.93 -0.07 -1.77
C LEU A 79 -17.32 0.08 -1.19
N SER A 80 -18.33 0.25 -2.03
CA SER A 80 -19.72 0.39 -1.58
C SER A 80 -20.72 -0.29 -2.53
N GLY A 81 -21.99 -0.36 -2.13
CA GLY A 81 -23.08 -0.79 -2.99
C GLY A 81 -23.43 -2.28 -2.94
N SER A 82 -24.56 -2.64 -3.55
CA SER A 82 -25.19 -3.96 -3.38
C SER A 82 -24.32 -5.14 -3.81
N PHE A 83 -23.41 -4.94 -4.76
CA PHE A 83 -22.47 -5.97 -5.18
C PHE A 83 -21.50 -6.37 -4.05
N LEU A 84 -21.05 -5.39 -3.25
CA LEU A 84 -20.20 -5.65 -2.09
C LEU A 84 -20.91 -6.61 -1.12
N HIS A 85 -22.19 -6.41 -0.82
CA HIS A 85 -22.93 -7.30 0.09
C HIS A 85 -22.96 -8.74 -0.39
N LYS A 86 -23.14 -8.93 -1.69
CA LYS A 86 -23.21 -10.27 -2.29
C LYS A 86 -21.86 -10.99 -2.31
N HIS A 87 -20.77 -10.25 -2.46
CA HIS A 87 -19.42 -10.79 -2.64
C HIS A 87 -18.43 -10.43 -1.52
N ARG A 88 -18.93 -9.99 -0.35
CA ARG A 88 -18.12 -9.41 0.74
C ARG A 88 -16.96 -10.32 1.15
N GLY A 89 -17.24 -11.59 1.39
CA GLY A 89 -16.22 -12.57 1.77
C GLY A 89 -15.14 -12.77 0.69
N GLU A 90 -15.53 -12.89 -0.58
CA GLU A 90 -14.59 -13.04 -1.70
C GLU A 90 -13.71 -11.80 -1.87
N ILE A 91 -14.29 -10.61 -1.69
CA ILE A 91 -13.59 -9.33 -1.77
C ILE A 91 -12.55 -9.21 -0.65
N ILE A 92 -12.92 -9.52 0.59
CA ILE A 92 -12.00 -9.49 1.74
C ILE A 92 -10.85 -10.47 1.51
N GLN A 93 -11.15 -11.70 1.10
CA GLN A 93 -10.13 -12.70 0.81
C GLN A 93 -9.17 -12.26 -0.31
N LEU A 94 -9.68 -11.64 -1.37
CA LEU A 94 -8.85 -11.10 -2.44
C LEU A 94 -7.94 -9.98 -1.94
N ILE A 95 -8.45 -9.09 -1.09
CA ILE A 95 -7.69 -8.00 -0.48
C ILE A 95 -6.56 -8.55 0.40
N GLU A 96 -6.87 -9.46 1.31
CA GLU A 96 -5.88 -10.09 2.21
C GLU A 96 -4.82 -10.87 1.42
N HIS A 97 -5.22 -11.62 0.40
CA HIS A 97 -4.28 -12.37 -0.42
C HIS A 97 -3.35 -11.43 -1.22
N THR A 98 -3.90 -10.35 -1.75
CA THR A 98 -3.13 -9.33 -2.48
C THR A 98 -2.15 -8.61 -1.55
N GLU A 99 -2.59 -8.22 -0.35
CA GLU A 99 -1.72 -7.63 0.68
C GLU A 99 -0.60 -8.59 1.09
N LYS A 100 -0.92 -9.86 1.35
CA LYS A 100 0.08 -10.86 1.73
C LYS A 100 1.16 -11.02 0.65
N LYS A 101 0.76 -11.06 -0.62
CA LYS A 101 1.69 -11.16 -1.75
C LYS A 101 2.56 -9.92 -1.87
N GLU A 102 1.95 -8.74 -1.81
CA GLU A 102 2.67 -7.47 -1.90
C GLU A 102 3.64 -7.25 -0.76
N LYS A 103 3.15 -7.47 0.45
CA LYS A 103 3.93 -7.36 1.67
C LYS A 103 5.18 -8.21 1.59
N ALA A 104 5.10 -9.46 1.09
CA ALA A 104 6.24 -10.36 1.01
C ALA A 104 7.40 -9.80 0.15
N GLU A 105 7.10 -9.02 -0.89
CA GLU A 105 8.09 -8.41 -1.79
C GLU A 105 8.47 -6.99 -1.34
N HIS A 106 7.49 -6.26 -0.78
CA HIS A 106 7.59 -4.84 -0.43
C HIS A 106 7.25 -4.65 1.04
N ALA A 107 8.27 -4.66 1.90
CA ALA A 107 8.08 -4.63 3.34
C ALA A 107 7.30 -3.41 3.86
N LEU A 108 7.23 -2.31 3.09
CA LEU A 108 6.49 -1.11 3.48
C LEU A 108 5.04 -1.05 2.96
N GLU A 109 4.63 -1.96 2.08
CA GLU A 109 3.27 -2.03 1.52
C GLU A 109 2.42 -2.97 2.38
N ARG A 110 1.57 -2.39 3.25
CA ARG A 110 0.75 -3.12 4.22
C ARG A 110 -0.62 -2.46 4.36
N ILE A 111 -1.62 -3.24 4.75
CA ILE A 111 -2.90 -2.69 5.21
C ILE A 111 -2.71 -2.15 6.63
N ILE A 112 -3.24 -0.95 6.86
CA ILE A 112 -3.38 -0.36 8.20
C ILE A 112 -4.66 -0.92 8.84
N LYS A 113 -5.79 -0.76 8.14
CA LYS A 113 -7.10 -1.19 8.60
C LYS A 113 -7.94 -1.69 7.44
N LEU A 114 -8.75 -2.70 7.71
CA LEU A 114 -9.88 -3.12 6.90
C LEU A 114 -11.13 -2.93 7.78
N ASP A 115 -11.95 -1.95 7.45
CA ASP A 115 -13.17 -1.62 8.17
C ASP A 115 -14.37 -2.20 7.42
N ASP A 116 -14.88 -3.31 7.94
CA ASP A 116 -15.96 -4.11 7.35
C ASP A 116 -17.33 -3.62 7.86
N ALA A 117 -17.70 -2.39 7.50
CA ALA A 117 -19.00 -1.82 7.85
C ALA A 117 -20.15 -2.47 7.05
N THR A 118 -21.39 -2.27 7.50
CA THR A 118 -22.56 -2.90 6.87
C THR A 118 -22.74 -2.52 5.41
N ASP A 119 -22.61 -1.23 5.09
CA ASP A 119 -22.87 -0.69 3.75
C ASP A 119 -21.59 -0.56 2.90
N ASP A 120 -20.46 -0.29 3.55
CA ASP A 120 -19.19 0.01 2.91
C ASP A 120 -18.08 -0.91 3.42
N LEU A 121 -17.02 -1.06 2.63
CA LEU A 121 -15.77 -1.68 3.02
C LEU A 121 -14.65 -0.67 2.75
N VAL A 122 -13.97 -0.24 3.82
CA VAL A 122 -12.89 0.75 3.74
C VAL A 122 -11.56 0.08 4.05
N VAL A 123 -10.61 0.18 3.13
CA VAL A 123 -9.25 -0.33 3.32
C VAL A 123 -8.26 0.82 3.28
N THR A 124 -7.50 0.98 4.35
CA THR A 124 -6.42 1.97 4.47
C THR A 124 -5.06 1.29 4.37
N THR A 125 -4.11 1.91 3.69
CA THR A 125 -2.80 1.32 3.39
C THR A 125 -1.65 2.24 3.79
N THR A 126 -0.51 1.64 4.13
CA THR A 126 0.74 2.35 4.43
C THR A 126 1.43 2.92 3.19
N GLY A 127 1.05 2.49 1.99
CA GLY A 127 1.59 2.94 0.72
C GLY A 127 0.52 3.04 -0.38
N ILE A 128 0.72 3.98 -1.31
CA ILE A 128 -0.20 4.20 -2.44
C ILE A 128 -0.14 3.03 -3.44
N HIS A 129 1.00 2.34 -3.54
CA HIS A 129 1.17 1.22 -4.45
C HIS A 129 0.24 0.05 -4.10
N LEU A 130 0.12 -0.32 -2.82
CA LEU A 130 -0.81 -1.35 -2.40
C LEU A 130 -2.27 -0.97 -2.70
N ALA A 131 -2.69 0.26 -2.39
CA ALA A 131 -4.05 0.72 -2.70
C ALA A 131 -4.37 0.60 -4.20
N ASN A 132 -3.42 0.99 -5.06
CA ASN A 132 -3.57 0.85 -6.51
C ASN A 132 -3.64 -0.61 -6.95
N ARG A 133 -2.80 -1.50 -6.39
CA ARG A 133 -2.83 -2.92 -6.74
C ARG A 133 -4.10 -3.62 -6.27
N LEU A 134 -4.60 -3.29 -5.09
CA LEU A 134 -5.89 -3.77 -4.60
C LEU A 134 -7.01 -3.38 -5.57
N GLY A 135 -7.06 -2.11 -5.98
CA GLY A 135 -8.04 -1.64 -6.97
C GLY A 135 -7.95 -2.41 -8.29
N HIS A 136 -6.74 -2.62 -8.82
CA HIS A 136 -6.56 -3.41 -10.05
C HIS A 136 -6.90 -4.89 -9.88
N ALA A 137 -6.61 -5.50 -8.72
CA ALA A 137 -6.97 -6.88 -8.43
C ALA A 137 -8.49 -7.05 -8.41
N LEU A 138 -9.21 -6.11 -7.79
CA LEU A 138 -10.67 -6.09 -7.73
C LEU A 138 -11.29 -5.91 -9.13
N GLU A 139 -10.81 -4.94 -9.90
CA GLU A 139 -11.25 -4.73 -11.29
C GLU A 139 -11.01 -5.97 -12.17
N ALA A 140 -9.87 -6.64 -11.98
CA ALA A 140 -9.51 -7.82 -12.75
C ALA A 140 -10.32 -9.06 -12.35
N ALA A 141 -10.63 -9.23 -11.06
CA ALA A 141 -11.42 -10.35 -10.55
C ALA A 141 -12.91 -10.23 -10.90
N PHE A 142 -13.45 -9.02 -10.91
CA PHE A 142 -14.88 -8.76 -11.07
C PHE A 142 -15.24 -8.05 -12.40
N LYS A 143 -14.43 -8.26 -13.45
CA LYS A 143 -14.60 -7.66 -14.78
C LYS A 143 -16.08 -7.55 -15.20
N GLY A 144 -16.56 -6.32 -15.37
CA GLY A 144 -17.91 -6.04 -15.88
C GLY A 144 -19.01 -5.88 -14.82
N SER A 145 -18.70 -5.99 -13.53
CA SER A 145 -19.63 -5.64 -12.43
C SER A 145 -19.09 -4.44 -11.67
N SER A 146 -19.88 -3.38 -11.55
CA SER A 146 -19.43 -2.12 -10.95
C SER A 146 -19.64 -2.11 -9.44
N ILE A 147 -18.55 -2.21 -8.68
CA ILE A 147 -18.47 -1.67 -7.32
C ILE A 147 -17.94 -0.24 -7.45
N PRO A 148 -18.65 0.79 -6.95
CA PRO A 148 -18.08 2.12 -6.81
C PRO A 148 -16.79 2.06 -5.99
N LEU A 149 -15.70 2.48 -6.62
CA LEU A 149 -14.36 2.56 -6.04
C LEU A 149 -14.02 4.04 -5.89
N GLN A 150 -13.90 4.52 -4.64
CA GLN A 150 -13.38 5.86 -4.38
C GLN A 150 -11.93 5.76 -3.90
N ARG A 151 -11.04 6.45 -4.62
CA ARG A 151 -9.66 6.71 -4.19
C ARG A 151 -9.62 8.17 -3.77
N GLN A 152 -9.38 8.44 -2.48
CA GLN A 152 -9.22 9.80 -1.96
C GLN A 152 -7.79 10.30 -2.18
#